data_AF-A0A8H3FAQ6-F1
#
_entry.id   AF-A0A8H3FAQ6-F1
#
_cell.length_a   1.000
_cell.length_b   1.000
_cell.length_c   1.000
_cell.angle_alpha   90.00
_cell.angle_beta   90.00
_cell.angle_gamma   90.00
#
_symmetry.space_group_name_H-M   'P 1'
#
loop_
_entity.id
_entity.type
_entity.pdbx_description
1 polymer ?
#
loop_
_entity_poly.entity_id
_entity_poly.type
_entity_poly.pdbx_seq_one_letter_code
_entity_poly.pdbx_strand_id
1 'polypeptide(L)' 'MSSNAQEQVWTWVNDGDEYFYDKNEWVRVRVEDEQWNDISPSPPSERGNESTRERKSPYIVTASMSQAGLGPVEWW' A
#
# COMPACT_ATOMS: atom_id res chain seq x y z
N MET A 1 13.15 7.83 -2.63
CA MET A 1 12.70 6.76 -1.72
C MET A 1 13.58 5.56 -2.00
N SER A 2 14.26 5.05 -0.99
CA SER A 2 15.07 3.84 -1.08
C SER A 2 14.49 2.78 -0.13
N SER A 3 14.50 1.51 -0.52
CA SER A 3 14.02 0.41 0.32
C SER A 3 15.18 -0.46 0.76
N ASN A 4 15.34 -0.70 2.07
CA ASN A 4 16.23 -1.75 2.57
C ASN A 4 15.45 -3.07 2.68
N ALA A 5 15.75 -4.02 1.80
CA ALA A 5 15.02 -5.29 1.73
C ALA A 5 15.23 -6.21 2.94
N GLN A 6 16.35 -6.07 3.68
CA GLN A 6 16.61 -6.88 4.88
C GLN A 6 15.82 -6.38 6.08
N GLU A 7 15.65 -5.07 6.20
CA GLU A 7 14.97 -4.43 7.34
C GLU A 7 13.47 -4.20 7.05
N GLN A 8 13.06 -4.31 5.78
CA GLN A 8 11.70 -4.00 5.31
C GLN A 8 11.27 -2.57 5.67
N VAL A 9 12.23 -1.63 5.60
CA VAL A 9 12.03 -0.22 5.91
C VAL A 9 12.13 0.60 4.64
N TRP A 10 11.26 1.60 4.54
CA TRP A 10 11.35 2.63 3.53
C TRP A 10 12.03 3.86 4.09
N THR A 11 12.91 4.44 3.29
CA THR A 11 13.69 5.60 3.70
C THR A 11 13.48 6.77 2.74
N TRP A 12 13.34 7.96 3.33
CA TRP A 12 13.23 9.22 2.64
C TRP A 12 14.39 10.13 3.04
N VAL A 13 15.15 10.60 2.05
CA VAL A 13 16.25 11.55 2.27
C VAL A 13 15.74 12.92 1.83
N ASN A 14 15.80 13.89 2.75
CA ASN A 14 15.42 15.28 2.50
C ASN A 14 16.44 16.23 3.13
N ASP A 15 16.95 17.19 2.36
CA ASP A 15 17.92 18.20 2.79
C ASP A 15 19.18 17.67 3.53
N GLY A 16 19.54 16.41 3.27
CA GLY A 16 20.68 15.74 3.89
C GLY A 16 20.34 14.93 5.14
N ASP A 17 19.12 15.04 5.65
CA ASP A 17 18.57 14.24 6.73
C ASP A 17 17.87 12.99 6.19
N GLU A 18 17.98 11.89 6.95
CA GLU A 18 17.40 10.60 6.61
C GLU A 18 16.22 10.28 7.53
N TYR A 19 15.06 10.06 6.93
CA TYR A 19 13.80 9.75 7.61
C TYR A 19 13.39 8.32 7.30
N PHE A 20 12.96 7.60 8.33
CA PHE A 20 12.56 6.20 8.24
C PHE A 20 11.06 6.07 8.47
N TYR A 21 10.39 5.27 7.65
CA TYR A 21 9.01 4.88 7.88
C TYR A 21 8.99 3.62 8.73
N ASP A 22 8.63 3.75 10.01
CA ASP A 22 8.62 2.65 10.96
C ASP A 22 7.28 1.90 11.00
N LYS A 23 7.32 0.71 11.61
CA LYS A 23 6.11 -0.09 11.85
C LYS A 23 5.33 0.51 13.02
N ASN A 24 4.00 0.48 12.91
CA ASN A 24 3.05 0.92 13.93
C ASN A 24 3.02 2.43 14.21
N GLU A 25 3.41 3.25 13.23
CA GLU A 25 3.27 4.71 13.32
C GLU A 25 1.96 5.20 12.72
N TRP A 26 1.45 6.31 13.25
CA TRP A 26 0.31 7.01 12.67
C TRP A 26 0.78 7.84 11.49
N VAL A 27 0.19 7.60 10.32
CA VAL A 27 0.51 8.31 9.07
C VAL A 27 -0.72 9.01 8.50
N ARG A 28 -0.50 10.19 7.91
CA ARG A 28 -1.49 10.89 7.08
C ARG A 28 -1.25 10.54 5.63
N VAL A 29 -2.28 10.03 4.97
CA VAL A 29 -2.25 9.73 3.53
C VAL A 29 -3.34 10.50 2.82
N ARG A 30 -3.13 10.75 1.53
CA ARG A 30 -4.18 11.19 0.63
C ARG A 30 -4.55 10.04 -0.29
N VAL A 31 -5.83 9.71 -0.35
CA VAL A 31 -6.34 8.69 -1.28
C VAL A 31 -6.27 9.24 -2.70
N GLU A 32 -5.68 8.48 -3.61
CA GLU A 32 -5.55 8.83 -5.04
C GLU A 32 -6.53 8.03 -5.89
N ASP A 33 -6.75 6.76 -5.55
CA ASP A 33 -7.61 5.86 -6.31
C ASP A 33 -8.20 4.76 -5.43
N GLU A 34 -9.39 4.30 -5.82
CA GLU A 34 -10.15 3.25 -5.13
C GLU A 34 -10.64 2.22 -6.16
N GLN A 35 -10.32 0.95 -5.91
CA GLN A 35 -10.72 -0.16 -6.77
C GLN A 35 -11.57 -1.18 -6.00
N TRP A 36 -12.70 -1.54 -6.59
CA TRP A 36 -13.57 -2.61 -6.13
C TRP A 36 -13.45 -3.81 -7.06
N ASN A 37 -13.13 -4.98 -6.51
CA ASN A 37 -13.04 -6.22 -7.26
C ASN A 37 -14.29 -7.07 -6.98
N ASP A 38 -14.91 -7.60 -8.04
CA ASP A 38 -15.98 -8.58 -7.90
C ASP A 38 -15.41 -9.90 -7.38
N ILE A 39 -15.91 -10.33 -6.23
CA ILE A 39 -15.53 -11.58 -5.56
C ILE A 39 -16.64 -12.62 -5.60
N SER A 40 -17.63 -12.43 -6.48
CA SER A 40 -18.71 -13.39 -6.69
C SER A 40 -18.13 -14.77 -7.08
N PRO A 41 -18.68 -15.86 -6.53
CA PRO A 41 -18.19 -17.20 -6.83
C PRO A 41 -18.41 -17.54 -8.30
N SER A 42 -17.43 -18.22 -8.91
CA SER A 42 -17.54 -18.66 -10.30
C SER A 42 -18.58 -19.80 -10.42
N PRO A 43 -19.29 -19.90 -11.56
CA PRO A 43 -20.22 -21.00 -11.79
C PRO A 43 -19.48 -22.36 -11.74
N PRO A 44 -20.15 -23.47 -11.35
CA PRO A 44 -19.53 -24.77 -11.18
C PRO A 44 -18.75 -25.28 -12.40
N SER A 45 -19.14 -24.87 -13.61
CA SER A 45 -18.48 -25.19 -14.88
C SER A 45 -17.07 -24.61 -15.03
N GLU A 46 -16.73 -23.55 -14.28
CA GLU A 46 -15.44 -22.86 -14.35
C GLU A 46 -14.49 -23.18 -13.19
N ARG A 47 -14.94 -23.98 -12.21
CA ARG A 47 -14.17 -24.29 -10.98
C ARG A 47 -12.82 -24.95 -11.23
N GLY A 48 -12.64 -25.65 -12.35
CA GLY A 48 -11.36 -26.29 -12.70
C GLY A 48 -10.20 -25.31 -12.91
N ASN A 49 -10.48 -24.04 -13.22
CA ASN A 49 -9.48 -22.98 -13.42
C ASN A 49 -9.33 -22.04 -12.21
N GLU A 50 -10.05 -22.28 -11.10
CA GLU A 50 -10.02 -21.37 -9.94
C GLU A 50 -8.70 -21.38 -9.17
N SER A 51 -7.93 -22.47 -9.23
CA SER A 51 -6.59 -22.52 -8.61
C SER A 51 -5.59 -21.56 -9.26
N THR A 52 -5.89 -21.05 -10.46
CA THR A 52 -5.07 -20.08 -11.20
C THR A 52 -5.64 -18.66 -11.18
N ARG A 53 -6.87 -18.45 -10.67
CA ARG A 53 -7.44 -17.10 -10.51
C ARG A 53 -6.81 -16.48 -9.26
N GLU A 54 -6.00 -15.44 -9.46
CA GLU A 54 -5.45 -14.65 -8.37
C GLU A 54 -6.60 -14.14 -7.48
N ARG A 55 -6.60 -14.52 -6.20
CA ARG A 55 -7.56 -14.03 -5.22
C ARG A 55 -7.26 -12.56 -4.93
N LYS A 56 -7.92 -11.65 -5.66
CA LYS A 56 -7.81 -10.20 -5.44
C LYS A 56 -8.59 -9.80 -4.20
N SER A 57 -8.08 -8.81 -3.46
CA SER A 57 -8.83 -8.17 -2.37
C SER A 57 -10.11 -7.55 -2.94
N PRO A 58 -11.28 -7.68 -2.29
CA PRO A 58 -12.52 -7.06 -2.75
C PRO A 58 -12.43 -5.53 -2.84
N TYR A 59 -11.53 -4.94 -2.04
CA TYR A 59 -11.31 -3.51 -2.02
C TYR A 59 -9.81 -3.19 -1.92
N ILE A 60 -9.36 -2.27 -2.74
CA ILE A 60 -7.97 -1.80 -2.80
C ILE A 60 -7.99 -0.27 -2.85
N VAL A 61 -7.18 0.35 -2.00
CA VAL A 61 -6.96 1.80 -2.00
C VAL A 61 -5.52 2.07 -2.37
N THR A 62 -5.32 2.96 -3.33
CA THR A 62 -4.00 3.52 -3.65
C THR A 62 -3.91 4.93 -3.09
N ALA A 63 -2.88 5.21 -2.32
CA ALA A 63 -2.71 6.48 -1.61
C ALA A 63 -1.29 7.04 -1.74
N SER A 64 -1.13 8.34 -1.57
CA SER A 64 0.13 9.07 -1.66
C SER A 64 0.45 9.84 -0.38
N MET A 65 1.74 10.02 -0.12
CA MET A 65 2.31 10.87 0.95
C MET A 65 3.23 11.97 0.38
N SER A 66 3.15 12.26 -0.92
CA SER A 66 4.12 13.13 -1.61
C SER A 66 3.97 14.64 -1.32
N GLN A 67 2.91 15.05 -0.63
CA GLN A 67 2.63 16.46 -0.35
C GLN A 67 3.02 16.85 1.07
N ALA A 68 3.34 18.13 1.28
CA ALA A 68 3.63 18.66 2.61
C ALA A 68 2.43 18.47 3.55
N GLY A 69 2.70 18.08 4.79
CA GLY A 69 1.68 17.72 5.80
C GLY A 69 1.22 16.26 5.79
N LEU A 70 1.73 15.41 4.88
CA LEU A 70 1.46 13.96 4.78
C LEU A 70 2.66 13.11 5.26
N GLY A 71 2.46 11.80 5.44
CA GLY A 71 3.44 10.91 6.06
C GLY A 71 3.23 10.78 7.58
N PRO A 72 4.23 10.28 8.32
CA PRO A 72 4.19 10.21 9.78
C PRO A 72 3.79 11.53 10.42
N VAL A 73 2.87 11.45 11.40
CA VAL A 73 2.32 12.63 12.07
C VAL A 73 3.40 13.42 12.81
N GLU A 74 4.48 12.76 13.25
CA GLU A 74 5.58 13.39 14.00
C GLU A 74 6.52 14.25 13.15
N TRP A 75 6.38 14.25 11.81
CA TRP A 75 7.24 15.02 10.91
C TRP A 75 6.77 16.47 10.69
N TRP A 76 5.63 16.87 11.25
CA TRP A 76 4.96 18.15 11.02
C TRP A 76 4.56 18.83 12.33
#